data_AF-A0A5C6CG92-F1
#
_entry.id   AF-A0A5C6CG92-F1
#
_cell.length_a   1.000
_cell.length_b   1.000
_cell.length_c   1.000
_cell.angle_alpha   90.00
_cell.angle_beta   90.00
_cell.angle_gamma   90.00
#
_symmetry.space_group_name_H-M   'P 1'
#
loop_
_entity.id
_entity.type
_entity.pdbx_description
1 polymer ?
#
loop_
_entity_poly.entity_id
_entity_poly.type
_entity_poly.pdbx_seq_one_letter_code
_entity_poly.pdbx_strand_id
1 'polypeptide(L)'
;MLRSMPTFPAGMIAVRLAFVSIIFSTIGCGSGSSSSSQTEDVHLKVLGLLYGQFMSQSAGKAPANQKVFLEYLKSDSANWDNLAPSAEDFLSKSGDGTELTVLFGSEVKTPEDGGLPWVAFEKLPEENKYRVVNARGFVRLVDKQELDQLFPIAS
;
A
#
# COMPACT_ATOMS: atom_id res chain seq x y z
N MET A 1 51.20 28.47 4.74
CA MET A 1 50.81 27.34 5.61
C MET A 1 50.42 26.18 4.70
N LEU A 2 51.36 25.27 4.42
CA LEU A 2 51.13 24.08 3.59
C LEU A 2 50.77 22.89 4.50
N ARG A 3 49.65 22.22 4.23
CA ARG A 3 49.27 20.97 4.91
C ARG A 3 49.57 19.79 3.98
N SER A 4 50.39 18.87 4.47
CA SER A 4 50.76 17.60 3.84
C SER A 4 49.56 16.71 3.56
N MET A 5 49.55 16.09 2.38
CA MET A 5 48.63 15.00 2.00
C MET A 5 49.26 13.62 2.33
N PRO A 6 48.48 12.65 2.84
CA PRO A 6 48.93 11.27 2.97
C PRO A 6 48.78 10.50 1.65
N THR A 7 49.88 9.87 1.25
CA THR A 7 50.02 8.84 0.21
C THR A 7 49.41 7.51 0.63
N PHE A 8 48.56 6.92 -0.21
CA PHE A 8 48.07 5.54 -0.06
C PHE A 8 48.86 4.58 -0.98
N PRO A 9 49.29 3.40 -0.49
CA PRO A 9 50.07 2.48 -1.28
C PRO A 9 49.21 1.63 -2.24
N ALA A 10 49.71 1.52 -3.47
CA ALA A 10 49.27 0.57 -4.47
C ALA A 10 49.66 -0.86 -4.04
N GLY A 11 48.67 -1.68 -3.70
CA GLY A 11 48.82 -3.11 -3.45
C GLY A 11 48.24 -3.92 -4.60
N MET A 12 49.09 -4.27 -5.57
CA MET A 12 48.83 -5.35 -6.54
C MET A 12 48.79 -6.69 -5.80
N ILE A 13 47.69 -7.44 -5.89
CA ILE A 13 47.72 -8.89 -5.73
C ILE A 13 47.02 -9.52 -6.93
N ALA A 14 47.85 -10.20 -7.71
CA ALA A 14 47.52 -10.89 -8.93
C ALA A 14 47.20 -12.38 -8.63
N VAL A 15 46.17 -12.88 -9.31
CA VAL A 15 46.09 -14.22 -9.93
C VAL A 15 45.94 -15.45 -9.00
N ARG A 16 44.83 -16.18 -9.17
CA ARG A 16 44.83 -17.58 -9.67
C ARG A 16 43.44 -18.02 -10.13
N LEU A 17 43.37 -18.46 -11.38
CA LEU A 17 42.28 -19.24 -11.97
C LEU A 17 41.98 -20.49 -11.12
N ALA A 18 40.71 -20.75 -10.85
CA ALA A 18 40.20 -22.10 -10.64
C ALA A 18 38.89 -22.27 -11.40
N PHE A 19 38.99 -23.06 -12.46
CA PHE A 19 37.95 -23.52 -13.34
C PHE A 19 37.09 -24.53 -12.56
N VAL A 20 35.87 -24.16 -12.15
CA VAL A 20 34.88 -25.12 -11.64
C VAL A 20 33.59 -24.91 -12.41
N SER A 21 33.50 -25.70 -13.47
CA SER A 21 32.29 -25.97 -14.25
C SER A 21 31.34 -26.78 -13.38
N ILE A 22 30.37 -26.11 -12.75
CA ILE A 22 29.19 -26.79 -12.20
C ILE A 22 27.96 -26.21 -12.92
N ILE A 23 27.45 -27.06 -13.79
CA ILE A 23 26.14 -27.02 -14.41
C ILE A 23 25.11 -27.03 -13.27
N PHE A 24 24.61 -25.86 -12.87
CA PHE A 24 23.42 -25.74 -12.05
C PHE A 24 22.31 -25.17 -12.92
N SER A 25 21.62 -26.12 -13.55
CA SER A 25 20.20 -26.09 -13.89
C SER A 25 19.53 -24.73 -13.71
N THR A 26 19.38 -24.03 -14.84
CA THR A 26 18.37 -23.00 -15.05
C THR A 26 16.98 -23.64 -14.95
N ILE A 27 16.55 -23.95 -13.73
CA ILE A 27 15.17 -24.30 -13.40
C ILE A 27 14.60 -23.12 -12.64
N GLY A 28 13.62 -22.46 -13.24
CA GLY A 28 12.82 -21.45 -12.56
C GLY A 28 12.92 -20.04 -13.14
N CYS A 29 12.78 -19.89 -14.47
CA CYS A 29 12.12 -18.69 -14.99
C CYS A 29 10.62 -18.81 -14.66
N GLY A 30 10.32 -18.66 -13.37
CA GLY A 30 8.98 -18.65 -12.83
C GLY A 30 8.66 -17.23 -12.38
N SER A 31 8.73 -16.28 -13.31
CA SER A 31 8.07 -14.98 -13.15
C SER A 31 6.57 -15.22 -13.29
N GLY A 32 5.99 -15.92 -12.32
CA GLY A 32 4.57 -15.96 -12.07
C GLY A 32 4.17 -14.57 -11.62
N SER A 33 4.03 -13.65 -12.57
CA SER A 33 3.34 -12.40 -12.36
C SER A 33 1.89 -12.77 -12.07
N SER A 34 1.55 -12.94 -10.80
CA SER A 34 0.20 -13.11 -10.29
C SER A 34 -0.65 -11.95 -10.79
N SER A 35 -1.31 -12.14 -11.94
CA SER A 35 -2.06 -11.07 -12.60
C SER A 35 -3.38 -10.73 -11.90
N SER A 36 -3.65 -11.30 -10.71
CA SER A 36 -4.79 -10.91 -9.89
C SER A 36 -4.55 -9.58 -9.17
N SER A 37 -3.29 -9.17 -8.93
CA SER A 37 -3.02 -7.99 -8.10
C SER A 37 -3.42 -6.65 -8.74
N GLN A 38 -3.47 -6.56 -10.07
CA GLN A 38 -3.62 -5.27 -10.74
C GLN A 38 -5.02 -4.68 -10.57
N THR A 39 -6.07 -5.49 -10.67
CA THR A 39 -7.45 -5.01 -10.50
C THR A 39 -7.78 -4.72 -9.04
N GLU A 40 -7.24 -5.51 -8.11
CA GLU A 40 -7.44 -5.33 -6.67
C GLU A 40 -6.80 -4.02 -6.18
N ASP A 41 -5.59 -3.70 -6.65
CA ASP A 41 -4.91 -2.45 -6.33
C ASP A 41 -5.69 -1.22 -6.85
N VAL A 42 -6.42 -1.35 -7.96
CA VAL A 42 -7.23 -0.26 -8.52
C VAL A 42 -8.38 0.11 -7.58
N HIS A 43 -9.09 -0.88 -7.01
CA HIS A 43 -10.20 -0.62 -6.08
C HIS A 43 -9.73 0.22 -4.89
N LEU A 44 -8.73 -0.27 -4.17
CA LEU A 44 -8.19 0.42 -3.01
C LEU A 44 -7.63 1.79 -3.37
N LYS A 45 -6.93 1.90 -4.50
CA LYS A 45 -6.40 3.18 -4.96
C LYS A 45 -7.51 4.20 -5.21
N VAL A 46 -8.59 3.81 -5.89
CA VAL A 46 -9.75 4.68 -6.12
C VAL A 46 -10.42 5.05 -4.80
N LEU A 47 -10.60 4.09 -3.89
CA LEU A 47 -11.12 4.35 -2.55
C LEU A 47 -10.27 5.41 -1.81
N GLY A 48 -8.95 5.23 -1.78
CA GLY A 48 -8.03 6.18 -1.14
C GLY A 48 -8.08 7.57 -1.74
N LEU A 49 -8.19 7.68 -3.08
CA LEU A 49 -8.34 8.96 -3.77
C LEU A 49 -9.67 9.65 -3.46
N LEU A 50 -10.78 8.91 -3.49
CA LEU A 50 -12.11 9.46 -3.17
C LEU A 50 -12.19 9.90 -1.70
N TYR A 51 -11.54 9.16 -0.80
CA TYR A 51 -11.42 9.54 0.60
C TYR A 51 -10.60 10.83 0.76
N GLY A 52 -9.45 10.94 0.09
CA GLY A 52 -8.64 12.16 0.08
C GLY A 52 -9.37 13.35 -0.51
N GLN A 53 -10.15 13.15 -1.56
CA GLN A 53 -11.00 14.18 -2.16
C GLN A 53 -12.06 14.66 -1.16
N PHE A 54 -12.75 13.75 -0.47
CA PHE A 54 -13.67 14.10 0.60
C PHE A 54 -12.99 14.95 1.68
N MET A 55 -11.81 14.53 2.15
CA MET A 55 -11.05 15.27 3.16
C MET A 55 -10.69 16.67 2.66
N SER A 56 -10.26 16.80 1.40
CA SER A 56 -9.95 18.10 0.80
C SER A 56 -11.17 19.03 0.77
N GLN A 57 -12.37 18.51 0.51
CA GLN A 57 -13.61 19.26 0.53
C GLN A 57 -14.09 19.57 1.97
N SER A 58 -13.70 18.74 2.94
CA SER A 58 -14.10 18.82 4.34
C SER A 58 -13.04 19.49 5.24
N ALA A 59 -12.22 20.38 4.69
CA ALA A 59 -11.15 21.09 5.41
C ALA A 59 -10.17 20.15 6.15
N GLY A 60 -9.79 19.05 5.49
CA GLY A 60 -8.87 18.04 6.03
C GLY A 60 -9.52 17.05 6.99
N LYS A 61 -10.84 17.11 7.22
CA LYS A 61 -11.53 16.20 8.15
C LYS A 61 -11.94 14.91 7.45
N ALA A 62 -11.67 13.78 8.11
CA ALA A 62 -12.22 12.48 7.71
C ALA A 62 -13.76 12.49 7.78
N PRO A 63 -14.45 11.63 7.00
CA PRO A 63 -15.89 11.43 7.15
C PRO A 63 -16.20 10.97 8.58
N ALA A 64 -17.24 11.54 9.19
CA ALA A 64 -17.57 11.27 10.59
C ALA A 64 -17.96 9.80 10.85
N ASN A 65 -18.50 9.13 9.83
CA ASN A 65 -18.92 7.73 9.85
C ASN A 65 -19.13 7.23 8.41
N GLN A 66 -19.36 5.93 8.27
CA GLN A 66 -19.64 5.29 6.98
C GLN A 66 -20.83 5.92 6.25
N LYS A 67 -21.89 6.32 6.95
CA LYS A 67 -23.09 6.91 6.33
C LYS A 67 -22.76 8.21 5.59
N VAL A 68 -21.97 9.10 6.21
CA VAL A 68 -21.54 10.36 5.58
C VAL A 68 -20.72 10.09 4.32
N PHE A 69 -19.83 9.10 4.36
CA PHE A 69 -19.01 8.76 3.20
C PHE A 69 -19.81 8.08 2.09
N LEU A 70 -20.79 7.23 2.44
CA LEU A 70 -21.73 6.65 1.48
C LEU A 70 -22.55 7.72 0.74
N GLU A 71 -23.04 8.73 1.46
CA GLU A 71 -23.76 9.86 0.85
C GLU A 71 -22.88 10.62 -0.14
N TYR A 72 -21.60 10.82 0.21
CA TYR A 72 -20.61 11.40 -0.71
C TYR A 72 -20.40 10.53 -1.96
N LEU A 73 -20.17 9.22 -1.81
CA LEU A 73 -19.98 8.31 -2.95
C LEU A 73 -21.19 8.29 -3.88
N LYS A 74 -22.41 8.32 -3.32
CA LYS A 74 -23.65 8.37 -4.10
C LYS A 74 -23.80 9.66 -4.90
N SER A 75 -23.19 10.76 -4.46
CA SER A 75 -23.20 12.04 -5.18
C SER A 75 -22.24 12.08 -6.37
N ASP A 76 -21.25 11.19 -6.41
CA ASP A 76 -20.19 11.13 -7.43
C ASP A 76 -19.88 9.68 -7.85
N SER A 77 -20.87 9.03 -8.47
CA SER A 77 -20.77 7.61 -8.84
C SER A 77 -19.82 7.34 -10.01
N ALA A 78 -19.57 8.32 -10.87
CA ALA A 78 -18.81 8.18 -12.11
C ALA A 78 -17.35 7.70 -11.89
N ASN A 79 -16.84 7.84 -10.68
CA ASN A 79 -15.47 7.49 -10.32
C ASN A 79 -15.32 6.07 -9.74
N TRP A 80 -16.40 5.38 -9.36
CA TRP A 80 -16.33 4.07 -8.70
C TRP A 80 -17.35 3.03 -9.20
N ASP A 81 -18.38 3.43 -9.93
CA ASP A 81 -19.49 2.55 -10.38
C ASP A 81 -19.05 1.33 -11.23
N ASN A 82 -17.93 1.44 -11.93
CA ASN A 82 -17.36 0.32 -12.69
C ASN A 82 -16.63 -0.71 -11.82
N LEU A 83 -16.37 -0.41 -10.55
CA LEU A 83 -15.63 -1.25 -9.60
C LEU A 83 -16.53 -2.02 -8.66
N ALA A 84 -17.74 -1.52 -8.39
CA ALA A 84 -18.70 -2.15 -7.50
C ALA A 84 -20.14 -1.85 -7.93
N PRO A 85 -21.08 -2.79 -7.72
CA PRO A 85 -22.48 -2.61 -8.11
C PRO A 85 -23.23 -1.60 -7.23
N SER A 86 -22.71 -1.26 -6.06
CA SER A 86 -23.27 -0.27 -5.13
C SER A 86 -22.19 0.43 -4.31
N ALA A 87 -22.50 1.58 -3.72
CA ALA A 87 -21.57 2.30 -2.85
C ALA A 87 -21.29 1.51 -1.56
N GLU A 88 -22.29 0.77 -1.09
CA GLU A 88 -22.20 -0.14 0.04
C GLU A 88 -21.23 -1.29 -0.24
N ASP A 89 -21.33 -1.91 -1.42
CA ASP A 89 -20.39 -2.95 -1.84
C ASP A 89 -18.99 -2.37 -2.03
N PHE A 90 -18.87 -1.16 -2.60
CA PHE A 90 -17.59 -0.47 -2.78
C PHE A 90 -16.82 -0.24 -1.46
N LEU A 91 -17.52 -0.04 -0.34
CA LEU A 91 -16.91 0.18 0.98
C LEU A 91 -16.72 -1.08 1.81
N SER A 92 -17.39 -2.19 1.47
CA SER A 92 -17.38 -3.42 2.27
C SER A 92 -16.57 -4.54 1.64
N LYS A 93 -16.42 -4.53 0.32
CA LYS A 93 -15.69 -5.56 -0.43
C LYS A 93 -14.80 -4.92 -1.48
N SER A 94 -13.62 -5.50 -1.69
CA SER A 94 -12.83 -5.21 -2.88
C SER A 94 -13.26 -6.09 -4.06
N GLY A 95 -12.67 -5.85 -5.23
CA GLY A 95 -13.06 -6.50 -6.49
C GLY A 95 -12.95 -8.04 -6.50
N ASP A 96 -12.22 -8.64 -5.57
CA ASP A 96 -12.09 -10.10 -5.39
C ASP A 96 -13.06 -10.68 -4.35
N GLY A 97 -13.86 -9.82 -3.69
CA GLY A 97 -14.77 -10.20 -2.62
C GLY A 97 -14.14 -10.26 -1.23
N THR A 98 -12.88 -9.82 -1.08
CA THR A 98 -12.21 -9.72 0.22
C THR A 98 -12.86 -8.64 1.09
N GLU A 99 -12.97 -8.90 2.39
CA GLU A 99 -13.53 -7.95 3.35
C GLU A 99 -12.62 -6.72 3.49
N LEU A 100 -13.22 -5.56 3.27
CA LEU A 100 -12.57 -4.26 3.32
C LEU A 100 -12.96 -3.54 4.61
N THR A 101 -11.97 -3.09 5.38
CA THR A 101 -12.18 -2.24 6.55
C THR A 101 -11.80 -0.81 6.20
N VAL A 102 -12.75 0.11 6.33
CA VAL A 102 -12.55 1.56 6.10
C VAL A 102 -12.68 2.30 7.43
N LEU A 103 -11.78 3.24 7.67
CA LEU A 103 -11.73 4.02 8.90
C LEU A 103 -12.50 5.32 8.77
N PHE A 104 -13.10 5.75 9.89
CA PHE A 104 -13.90 6.97 9.93
C PHE A 104 -13.63 7.78 11.20
N GLY A 105 -13.91 9.09 11.14
CA GLY A 105 -13.87 9.97 12.29
C GLY A 105 -12.51 10.00 12.99
N SER A 106 -12.52 9.79 14.31
CA SER A 106 -11.33 9.84 15.17
C SER A 106 -10.36 8.67 14.99
N GLU A 107 -10.74 7.65 14.23
CA GLU A 107 -9.90 6.47 13.96
C GLU A 107 -8.77 6.77 12.98
N VAL A 108 -8.91 7.83 12.19
CA VAL A 108 -7.95 8.23 11.17
C VAL A 108 -6.83 9.03 11.80
N LYS A 109 -5.67 8.40 12.00
CA LYS A 109 -4.47 9.07 12.51
C LYS A 109 -3.65 9.67 11.37
N THR A 110 -3.24 10.91 11.53
CA THR A 110 -2.26 11.54 10.63
C THR A 110 -0.86 11.04 11.03
N PRO A 111 -0.08 10.48 10.08
CA PRO A 111 1.30 10.09 10.32
C PRO A 111 2.16 11.25 10.87
N GLU A 112 3.08 10.94 11.80
CA GLU A 112 3.97 11.94 12.42
C GLU A 112 4.96 12.55 11.41
N ASP A 113 5.23 11.85 10.30
CA ASP A 113 6.10 12.29 9.22
C ASP A 113 5.45 13.32 8.27
N GLY A 114 4.21 13.74 8.57
CA GLY A 114 3.45 14.66 7.72
C GLY A 114 2.85 14.00 6.47
N GLY A 115 2.87 12.66 6.41
CA GLY A 115 2.19 11.89 5.37
C GLY A 115 0.68 12.00 5.43
N LEU A 116 0.02 11.49 4.37
CA LEU A 116 -1.43 11.36 4.35
C LEU A 116 -1.87 10.13 5.16
N PRO A 117 -3.02 10.18 5.86
CA PRO A 117 -3.45 9.11 6.73
C PRO A 117 -3.77 7.83 5.96
N TRP A 118 -3.53 6.70 6.60
CA TRP A 118 -4.01 5.40 6.16
C TRP A 118 -5.51 5.30 6.48
N VAL A 119 -6.32 4.92 5.49
CA VAL A 119 -7.78 5.07 5.56
C VAL A 119 -8.54 3.76 5.40
N ALA A 120 -7.92 2.74 4.81
CA ALA A 120 -8.52 1.43 4.69
C ALA A 120 -7.48 0.32 4.60
N PHE A 121 -7.92 -0.89 4.93
CA PHE A 121 -7.14 -2.11 4.76
C PHE A 121 -8.04 -3.30 4.43
N GLU A 122 -7.48 -4.27 3.73
CA GLU A 122 -8.11 -5.57 3.49
C GLU A 122 -7.14 -6.69 3.88
N LYS A 123 -7.69 -7.82 4.33
CA LYS A 123 -6.89 -9.00 4.71
C LYS A 123 -6.74 -9.92 3.52
N LEU A 124 -5.51 -10.16 3.07
CA LEU A 124 -5.28 -11.09 1.98
C LEU A 124 -5.46 -12.55 2.44
N PRO A 125 -5.93 -13.44 1.55
CA PRO A 125 -6.07 -14.87 1.87
C PRO A 125 -4.71 -15.56 2.11
N GLU A 126 -3.61 -14.99 1.60
CA GLU A 126 -2.26 -15.50 1.78
C GLU A 126 -1.59 -14.92 3.04
N GLU A 127 -1.18 -15.81 3.95
CA GLU A 127 -0.34 -15.60 5.15
C GLU A 127 -0.31 -14.19 5.78
N ASN A 128 -1.31 -13.85 6.60
CA ASN A 128 -1.27 -12.72 7.57
C ASN A 128 -0.81 -11.36 7.00
N LYS A 129 -0.97 -11.15 5.70
CA LYS A 129 -0.68 -9.89 5.03
C LYS A 129 -1.94 -9.08 4.86
N TYR A 130 -1.75 -7.78 4.91
CA TYR A 130 -2.80 -6.80 4.71
C TYR A 130 -2.38 -5.87 3.61
N ARG A 131 -3.33 -5.55 2.72
CA ARG A 131 -3.15 -4.48 1.76
C ARG A 131 -3.78 -3.23 2.36
N VAL A 132 -2.98 -2.17 2.49
CA VAL A 132 -3.39 -0.92 3.13
C VAL A 132 -3.35 0.21 2.10
N VAL A 133 -4.23 1.21 2.25
CA VAL A 133 -4.24 2.39 1.38
C VAL A 133 -4.36 3.68 2.17
N ASN A 134 -3.64 4.72 1.73
CA ASN A 134 -3.73 6.06 2.29
C ASN A 134 -4.64 6.98 1.48
N ALA A 135 -4.92 8.17 2.02
CA ALA A 135 -5.76 9.19 1.37
C ALA A 135 -5.17 9.78 0.07
N ARG A 136 -4.05 9.23 -0.45
CA ARG A 136 -3.47 9.54 -1.77
C ARG A 136 -3.66 8.41 -2.78
N GLY A 137 -4.25 7.29 -2.37
CA GLY A 137 -4.28 6.07 -3.16
C GLY A 137 -2.93 5.34 -3.23
N PHE A 138 -1.99 5.60 -2.31
CA PHE A 138 -0.79 4.79 -2.19
C PHE A 138 -1.14 3.49 -1.48
N VAL A 139 -0.95 2.37 -2.18
CA VAL A 139 -1.26 1.03 -1.72
C VAL A 139 0.05 0.31 -1.38
N ARG A 140 0.08 -0.41 -0.26
CA ARG A 140 1.20 -1.32 0.06
C ARG A 140 0.74 -2.54 0.82
N LEU A 141 1.59 -3.56 0.83
CA LEU A 141 1.45 -4.74 1.67
C LEU A 141 2.16 -4.52 3.00
N VAL A 142 1.52 -4.91 4.09
CA VAL A 142 2.05 -4.87 5.46
C VAL A 142 1.74 -6.18 6.17
N ASP A 143 2.52 -6.51 7.19
CA ASP A 143 2.19 -7.60 8.10
C ASP A 143 1.25 -7.14 9.23
N LYS A 144 0.81 -8.06 10.08
CA LYS A 144 -0.07 -7.74 11.21
C LYS A 144 0.58 -6.77 12.21
N GLN A 145 1.89 -6.90 12.47
CA GLN A 145 2.59 -6.03 13.43
C GLN A 145 2.61 -4.59 12.93
N GLU A 146 2.91 -4.39 11.65
CA GLU A 146 2.87 -3.08 11.01
C GLU A 146 1.43 -2.56 10.90
N LEU A 147 0.44 -3.42 10.60
CA LEU A 147 -0.97 -3.05 10.61
C LEU A 147 -1.37 -2.46 11.98
N ASP A 148 -0.98 -3.08 13.09
CA ASP A 148 -1.30 -2.61 14.44
C ASP A 148 -0.64 -1.25 14.76
N GLN A 149 0.52 -0.97 14.17
CA GLN A 149 1.16 0.34 14.28
C GLN A 149 0.40 1.41 13.50
N LEU A 150 -0.05 1.08 12.29
CA LEU A 150 -0.84 1.98 11.45
C LEU A 150 -2.26 2.19 12.01
N PHE A 151 -2.82 1.16 12.63
CA PHE A 151 -4.22 1.06 13.04
C PHE A 151 -4.36 0.44 14.44
N PRO A 152 -4.03 1.16 15.52
CA PRO A 152 -4.03 0.63 16.89
C PRO A 152 -5.41 0.29 17.46
N ILE A 153 -6.47 0.41 16.66
CA ILE A 153 -7.84 -0.01 16.97
C ILE A 153 -8.18 -1.41 16.43
N ALA A 154 -7.30 -2.03 15.64
CA ALA A 154 -7.51 -3.34 15.01
C ALA A 154 -7.10 -4.54 15.90
N SER A 155 -7.06 -4.35 17.22
CA SER A 155 -6.70 -5.37 18.23
C SER A 155 -7.92 -5.94 18.94
#